data_AF-A0A969VW20-F1
#
_entry.id   AF-A0A969VW20-F1
#
_cell.length_a   1.000
_cell.length_b   1.000
_cell.length_c   1.000
_cell.angle_alpha   90.00
_cell.angle_beta   90.00
_cell.angle_gamma   90.00
#
_symmetry.space_group_name_H-M   'P 1'
#
loop_
_entity.id
_entity.type
_entity.pdbx_description
1 polymer ?
#
loop_
_entity_poly.entity_id
_entity_poly.type
_entity_poly.pdbx_seq_one_letter_code
_entity_poly.pdbx_strand_id
1 'polypeptide(L)'
;MVEVKRDFGDSIKKSFAQTYTFFNLTLRTFKNLFAQKSDLKDLGGPLTIAHMASSSFLEGIFSYIQFIGLISLNIGILNLLPIPLLDGGHLGLYFFEFVRGRPLSNK
;
A
#
# COMPACT_ATOMS: atom_id res chain seq x y z
N MET A 1 -21.66 2.57 -25.31
CA MET A 1 -21.10 1.83 -24.17
C MET A 1 -20.26 0.71 -24.76
N VAL A 2 -18.93 0.80 -24.70
CA VAL A 2 -18.06 -0.22 -25.31
C VAL A 2 -18.05 -1.41 -24.37
N GLU A 3 -18.75 -2.47 -24.77
CA GLU A 3 -18.76 -3.76 -24.11
C GLU A 3 -17.37 -4.38 -24.28
N VAL A 4 -16.44 -4.00 -23.40
CA VAL A 4 -15.12 -4.63 -23.38
C VAL A 4 -15.34 -6.03 -22.82
N LYS A 5 -15.49 -7.00 -23.73
CA LYS A 5 -15.41 -8.42 -23.46
C LYS A 5 -13.98 -8.72 -22.99
N ARG A 6 -13.66 -8.32 -21.77
CA ARG A 6 -12.37 -8.58 -21.16
C ARG A 6 -12.34 -10.05 -20.85
N ASP A 7 -11.40 -10.75 -21.46
CA ASP A 7 -11.05 -12.06 -20.96
C ASP A 7 -10.62 -11.95 -19.49
N PHE A 8 -10.89 -13.00 -18.71
CA PHE A 8 -10.50 -13.04 -17.31
C PHE A 8 -8.99 -12.79 -17.13
N GLY A 9 -8.17 -13.29 -18.07
CA GLY A 9 -6.73 -13.06 -18.08
C GLY A 9 -6.33 -11.59 -18.30
N ASP A 10 -7.03 -10.87 -19.17
CA ASP A 10 -6.76 -9.45 -19.41
C ASP A 10 -7.14 -8.58 -18.22
N SER A 11 -8.21 -8.96 -17.52
CA SER A 11 -8.62 -8.29 -16.28
C SER A 11 -7.57 -8.43 -15.19
N ILE A 12 -7.01 -9.64 -15.00
CA ILE A 12 -5.91 -9.88 -14.04
C ILE A 12 -4.69 -9.03 -14.39
N LYS A 13 -4.25 -9.06 -15.65
CA LYS A 13 -3.09 -8.26 -16.11
C LYS A 13 -3.28 -6.77 -15.84
N LYS A 14 -4.48 -6.26 -16.14
CA LYS A 14 -4.81 -4.86 -15.92
C LYS A 14 -4.84 -4.51 -14.42
N SER A 15 -5.41 -5.38 -13.59
CA SER A 15 -5.42 -5.20 -12.12
C SER A 15 -4.00 -5.18 -11.56
N PHE A 16 -3.10 -6.06 -12.01
CA PHE A 16 -1.69 -6.04 -11.61
C PHE A 16 -1.00 -4.73 -12.01
N ALA A 17 -1.16 -4.28 -13.26
CA ALA A 17 -0.58 -3.03 -13.73
C ALA A 17 -1.12 -1.81 -12.94
N GLN A 18 -2.41 -1.83 -12.62
CA GLN A 18 -3.05 -0.79 -11.82
C GLN A 18 -2.52 -0.77 -10.38
N THR A 19 -2.47 -1.92 -9.72
CA THR A 19 -1.91 -2.05 -8.36
C THR A 19 -0.45 -1.63 -8.33
N TYR A 20 0.35 -2.01 -9.33
CA TYR A 20 1.75 -1.58 -9.44
C TYR A 20 1.88 -0.06 -9.60
N THR A 21 0.98 0.56 -10.36
CA THR A 21 0.93 2.02 -10.51
C THR A 21 0.62 2.71 -9.18
N PHE A 22 -0.41 2.24 -8.46
CA PHE A 22 -0.74 2.75 -7.14
C PHE A 22 0.38 2.52 -6.13
N PHE A 23 1.03 1.36 -6.16
CA PHE A 23 2.15 1.03 -5.29
C PHE A 23 3.31 2.02 -5.47
N ASN A 24 3.70 2.28 -6.73
CA ASN A 24 4.74 3.24 -7.04
C ASN A 24 4.37 4.67 -6.65
N LEU A 25 3.12 5.06 -6.83
CA LEU A 25 2.63 6.38 -6.42
C LEU A 25 2.71 6.53 -4.89
N THR A 26 2.16 5.55 -4.16
CA THR A 26 2.18 5.53 -2.69
C THR A 26 3.62 5.56 -2.16
N LEU A 27 4.54 4.75 -2.71
CA LEU A 27 5.96 4.79 -2.31
C LEU A 27 6.59 6.16 -2.54
N ARG A 28 6.29 6.83 -3.66
CA ARG A 28 6.78 8.20 -3.93
C ARG A 28 6.23 9.19 -2.90
N THR A 29 4.94 9.09 -2.56
CA THR A 29 4.32 9.93 -1.53
C THR A 29 4.98 9.73 -0.17
N PHE A 30 5.18 8.48 0.27
CA PHE A 30 5.90 8.19 1.50
C PHE A 30 7.34 8.71 1.47
N LYS A 31 8.06 8.51 0.37
CA LYS A 31 9.42 9.05 0.22
C LYS A 31 9.46 10.57 0.33
N ASN A 32 8.49 11.27 -0.25
CA ASN A 32 8.37 12.73 -0.14
C ASN A 32 8.06 13.18 1.28
N LEU A 33 7.22 12.42 2.01
CA LEU A 33 6.95 12.66 3.42
C LEU A 33 8.23 12.55 4.28
N PHE A 34 9.01 11.48 4.11
CA PHE A 34 10.29 11.32 4.80
C PHE A 34 11.31 12.42 4.42
N ALA A 35 11.24 12.92 3.19
CA ALA A 35 12.05 14.05 2.72
C ALA A 35 11.50 15.43 3.13
N GLN A 36 10.45 15.50 3.97
CA GLN A 36 9.75 16.73 4.38
C GLN A 36 9.26 17.59 3.21
N LYS A 37 8.97 16.99 2.06
CA LYS A 37 8.41 17.65 0.87
C LYS A 37 6.89 17.62 0.82
N SER A 38 6.25 16.99 1.81
CA SER A 38 4.81 16.84 1.93
C SER A 38 4.42 16.94 3.40
N ASP A 39 3.27 17.53 3.68
CA ASP A 39 2.78 17.71 5.05
C ASP A 39 2.16 16.41 5.55
N LEU A 40 2.33 16.10 6.84
CA LEU A 40 1.66 14.95 7.48
C LEU A 40 0.12 15.05 7.42
N LYS A 41 -0.40 16.26 7.20
CA LYS A 41 -1.84 16.52 7.01
C LYS A 41 -2.37 15.94 5.70
N ASP A 42 -1.51 15.73 4.72
CA ASP A 42 -1.87 15.16 3.42
C ASP A 42 -2.15 13.65 3.49
N LEU A 43 -1.70 12.97 4.55
CA LEU A 43 -1.90 11.53 4.72
C LEU A 43 -3.30 11.12 5.20
N GLY A 44 -4.13 12.10 5.60
CA GLY A 44 -5.47 11.85 6.12
C GLY A 44 -5.47 11.16 7.48
N GLY A 45 -6.27 11.66 8.42
CA GLY A 45 -6.41 11.04 9.74
C GLY A 45 -7.44 9.90 9.75
N PRO A 46 -7.62 9.21 10.90
CA PRO A 46 -8.68 8.22 11.07
C PRO A 46 -10.09 8.75 10.71
N LEU A 47 -10.35 10.02 11.03
CA LEU A 47 -11.60 10.69 10.66
C LEU A 47 -11.75 10.86 9.15
N THR A 48 -10.67 11.22 8.44
CA THR A 48 -10.65 11.32 6.98
C THR A 48 -10.92 9.96 6.34
N ILE A 49 -10.30 8.90 6.85
CA ILE A 49 -10.52 7.52 6.37
C ILE A 49 -12.00 7.14 6.55
N ALA A 50 -12.61 7.44 7.70
CA ALA A 50 -14.03 7.16 7.95
C ALA A 50 -14.95 7.94 6.98
N HIS A 51 -14.62 9.20 6.70
CA HIS A 51 -15.38 10.01 5.75
C HIS A 51 -15.25 9.46 4.31
N MET A 52 -14.03 9.12 3.87
CA MET A 52 -13.78 8.54 2.55
C MET A 52 -14.42 7.16 2.38
N ALA A 53 -14.46 6.35 3.45
CA ALA A 53 -15.17 5.07 3.44
C ALA A 53 -16.67 5.28 3.20
N SER A 54 -17.26 6.25 3.91
CA SER A 54 -18.67 6.62 3.76
C SER A 54 -18.96 7.16 2.37
N SER A 55 -18.14 8.08 1.85
CA SER A 55 -18.34 8.66 0.52
C SER A 55 -18.22 7.61 -0.59
N SER A 56 -17.21 6.73 -0.51
CA SER A 56 -17.00 5.67 -1.50
C SER A 56 -18.13 4.64 -1.49
N PHE A 57 -18.73 4.38 -0.32
CA PHE A 57 -19.91 3.53 -0.22
C PHE A 57 -21.14 4.15 -0.89
N LEU A 58 -21.35 5.46 -0.70
CA LEU A 58 -22.45 6.20 -1.34
C LEU A 58 -22.31 6.31 -2.85
N GLU A 59 -21.08 6.34 -3.39
CA GLU A 59 -20.81 6.29 -4.83
C GLU A 59 -21.12 4.91 -5.45
N GLY A 60 -21.10 3.85 -4.64
CA GLY A 60 -21.49 2.50 -5.03
C GLY A 60 -20.43 1.44 -4.73
N ILE A 61 -20.82 0.18 -4.90
CA ILE A 61 -20.00 -0.97 -4.48
C ILE A 61 -18.63 -1.03 -5.17
N PHE A 62 -18.55 -0.59 -6.43
CA PHE A 62 -17.30 -0.60 -7.18
C PHE A 62 -16.28 0.42 -6.63
N SER A 63 -16.72 1.66 -6.36
CA SER A 63 -15.89 2.68 -5.70
C SER A 63 -15.47 2.23 -4.30
N TYR A 64 -16.39 1.61 -3.55
CA TYR A 64 -16.09 1.10 -2.22
C TYR A 64 -15.03 0.00 -2.21
N ILE A 65 -15.09 -0.96 -3.14
CA ILE A 65 -14.06 -2.00 -3.28
C ILE A 65 -12.70 -1.39 -3.66
N GLN A 66 -12.68 -0.39 -4.54
CA GLN A 66 -11.45 0.32 -4.88
C GLN A 66 -10.85 1.05 -3.67
N PHE A 67 -11.70 1.69 -2.86
CA PHE A 67 -11.28 2.34 -1.63
C PHE A 67 -10.66 1.34 -0.63
N ILE A 68 -11.32 0.20 -0.41
CA ILE A 68 -10.77 -0.87 0.44
C ILE A 68 -9.43 -1.34 -0.12
N GLY A 69 -9.33 -1.59 -1.43
CA GLY A 69 -8.09 -2.00 -2.08
C GLY A 69 -6.96 -0.98 -1.90
N LEU A 70 -7.27 0.32 -1.99
CA LEU A 70 -6.32 1.40 -1.75
C LEU A 70 -5.84 1.40 -0.29
N ILE A 71 -6.74 1.29 0.68
CA ILE A 71 -6.38 1.23 2.11
C ILE A 71 -5.52 -0.01 2.40
N SER A 72 -5.90 -1.18 1.90
CA SER A 72 -5.12 -2.41 2.04
C SER A 72 -3.71 -2.28 1.48
N LEU A 73 -3.56 -1.66 0.31
CA LEU A 73 -2.26 -1.40 -0.29
C LEU A 73 -1.40 -0.47 0.58
N ASN A 74 -1.98 0.61 1.12
CA ASN A 74 -1.26 1.56 1.97
C ASN A 74 -0.77 0.91 3.28
N ILE A 75 -1.64 0.15 3.96
CA ILE A 75 -1.25 -0.59 5.18
C ILE A 75 -0.18 -1.64 4.86
N GLY A 76 -0.33 -2.36 3.74
CA GLY A 76 0.68 -3.31 3.28
C GLY A 76 2.04 -2.66 3.04
N ILE A 77 2.08 -1.51 2.36
CA ILE A 77 3.33 -0.75 2.13
C ILE A 77 3.93 -0.28 3.46
N LEU A 78 3.12 0.28 4.36
CA LEU A 78 3.56 0.71 5.69
C LEU A 78 4.19 -0.43 6.48
N ASN A 79 3.56 -1.61 6.46
CA ASN A 79 4.07 -2.80 7.15
C ASN A 79 5.38 -3.34 6.55
N LEU A 80 5.68 -3.04 5.28
CA LEU A 80 6.93 -3.42 4.64
C LEU A 80 8.09 -2.44 4.90
N LEU A 81 7.84 -1.30 5.53
CA LEU A 81 8.89 -0.35 5.86
C LEU A 81 9.83 -0.94 6.94
N PRO A 82 11.14 -0.64 6.90
CA PRO A 82 12.12 -1.13 7.87
C PRO A 82 12.04 -0.34 9.19
N ILE A 83 10.87 -0.33 9.81
CA ILE A 83 10.59 0.35 11.08
C ILE A 83 10.57 -0.71 12.19
N PRO A 84 11.35 -0.55 13.27
CA PRO A 84 11.27 -1.44 14.43
C PRO A 84 9.83 -1.47 14.96
N LEU A 85 9.28 -2.67 15.22
CA LEU A 85 7.87 -3.00 15.57
C LEU A 85 6.96 -3.43 14.41
N LEU A 86 7.33 -3.18 13.14
CA LEU A 86 6.58 -3.64 11.97
C LEU A 86 7.20 -4.92 11.37
N ASP A 87 6.39 -5.69 10.65
CA ASP A 87 6.83 -6.92 9.95
C ASP A 87 8.04 -6.67 9.04
N GLY A 88 8.10 -5.51 8.38
CA GLY A 88 9.22 -5.06 7.55
C GLY A 88 10.53 -4.87 8.31
N GLY A 89 10.47 -4.55 9.60
CA GLY A 89 11.63 -4.53 10.48
C GLY A 89 12.24 -5.92 10.66
N HIS A 90 11.38 -6.94 10.87
CA HIS A 90 11.82 -8.33 10.93
C HIS A 90 12.36 -8.82 9.58
N LEU A 91 11.70 -8.49 8.47
CA LEU A 91 12.19 -8.81 7.13
C LEU A 91 13.57 -8.19 6.85
N GLY A 92 13.78 -6.94 7.26
CA GLY A 92 15.09 -6.28 7.16
C GLY A 92 16.17 -6.98 7.99
N LEU A 93 15.84 -7.41 9.21
CA LEU A 93 16.75 -8.17 10.06
C LEU A 93 17.09 -9.54 9.47
N TYR A 94 16.09 -10.30 9.00
CA TYR A 94 16.32 -11.59 8.34
C TYR A 94 17.13 -11.44 7.06
N PHE A 95 16.88 -10.40 6.28
CA PHE A 95 17.68 -10.08 5.10
C PHE A 95 19.14 -9.81 5.48
N PHE A 96 19.37 -9.03 6.55
CA PHE A 96 20.71 -8.77 7.05
C PHE A 96 21.40 -10.04 7.60
N GLU A 97 20.68 -10.89 8.34
CA GLU A 97 21.19 -12.17 8.84
C GLU A 97 21.54 -13.14 7.70
N PHE A 98 20.71 -13.19 6.65
CA PHE A 98 20.95 -13.98 5.45
C PHE A 98 22.24 -13.54 4.74
N VAL A 99 22.44 -12.24 4.55
CA VAL A 99 23.66 -11.69 3.93
C VAL A 99 24.90 -11.91 4.82
N ARG A 100 24.76 -11.78 6.13
CA ARG A 100 25.85 -11.96 7.10
C ARG A 100 26.19 -13.44 7.36
N GLY A 101 25.28 -14.36 7.06
CA GLY A 101 25.43 -15.81 7.28
C GLY A 101 25.55 -16.20 8.76
N ARG A 102 25.21 -15.30 9.68
CA ARG A 102 25.28 -15.52 11.14
C ARG A 102 24.11 -14.77 11.78
N PRO A 103 23.41 -15.37 12.76
CA PRO A 103 22.32 -14.69 13.46
C PRO A 103 22.84 -13.42 14.15
N LEU A 104 22.03 -12.36 14.11
CA LEU A 104 22.31 -11.10 14.82
C LEU A 104 22.08 -11.24 16.32
N SER A 105 21.24 -12.20 16.72
CA SER A 105 20.86 -12.46 18.10
C SER A 105 21.21 -13.88 18.51
N ASN A 106 22.13 -14.03 19.48
CA ASN A 106 22.18 -15.23 20.29
C ASN A 106 21.02 -15.14 21.27
N LYS A 107 20.00 -15.96 21.07
CA LYS A 107 19.11 -16.30 22.18
C LYS A 107 19.78 -17.37 23.04
#